data_AF-A0A2G2LT53-F1
#
_entry.id   AF-A0A2G2LT53-F1
#
_cell.length_a   1.000
_cell.length_b   1.000
_cell.length_c   1.000
_cell.angle_alpha   90.00
_cell.angle_beta   90.00
_cell.angle_gamma   90.00
#
_symmetry.space_group_name_H-M   'P 1'
#
loop_
_entity.id
_entity.type
_entity.pdbx_description
1 polymer ?
#
loop_
_entity_poly.entity_id
_entity_poly.type
_entity_poly.pdbx_seq_one_letter_code
_entity_poly.pdbx_strand_id
1 'polypeptide(L)'
;MDTKQVTRSSKREVVSHRHGQEGVGARHMDGNNHQWGGGYLDICTDLEVSKKNSRDPRLDELADMGIGGFWRSLADDIGFDAFMVVWNSLSCHASGGDDGHRVYIPRYDAFMRYQRNRMILSLSSTGLKARDIRERVISDLREHVSINHINKLIRQHTVK
;
A
#
# COMPACT_ATOMS: atom_id res chain seq x y z
N MET A 1 29.44 36.70 -39.36
CA MET A 1 30.89 36.47 -39.31
C MET A 1 31.14 34.98 -39.33
N ASP A 2 32.11 34.55 -40.14
CA ASP A 2 32.34 33.16 -40.54
C ASP A 2 33.25 32.36 -39.60
N THR A 3 33.04 31.04 -39.62
CA THR A 3 34.05 29.99 -39.35
C THR A 3 34.65 29.88 -37.93
N LYS A 4 35.27 28.76 -37.49
CA LYS A 4 35.76 27.52 -38.15
C LYS A 4 35.73 26.34 -37.15
N GLN A 5 35.67 25.10 -37.65
CA GLN A 5 36.15 23.93 -36.90
C GLN A 5 37.69 23.87 -36.88
N VAL A 6 38.29 23.23 -35.88
CA VAL A 6 39.66 22.68 -35.95
C VAL A 6 39.75 21.32 -35.25
N THR A 7 40.19 20.30 -35.99
CA THR A 7 40.56 18.96 -35.50
C THR A 7 42.09 18.83 -35.37
N ARG A 8 42.56 18.12 -34.34
CA ARG A 8 43.89 17.45 -34.25
C ARG A 8 43.69 16.21 -33.36
N SER A 9 43.97 14.95 -33.72
CA SER A 9 45.05 14.31 -34.52
C SER A 9 46.36 14.11 -33.74
N SER A 10 46.57 12.87 -33.27
CA SER A 10 47.87 12.25 -32.95
C SER A 10 47.68 10.72 -32.82
N LYS A 11 48.76 9.92 -32.76
CA LYS A 11 49.34 9.23 -33.93
C LYS A 11 50.38 8.17 -33.48
N ARG A 12 50.54 7.09 -34.26
CA ARG A 12 51.61 6.03 -34.19
C ARG A 12 51.54 5.06 -32.98
N GLU A 13 52.14 3.86 -33.01
CA GLU A 13 52.97 3.18 -34.04
C GLU A 13 52.73 1.65 -34.04
N VAL A 14 53.15 0.94 -35.10
CA VAL A 14 53.05 -0.54 -35.23
C VAL A 14 54.45 -1.13 -35.44
N VAL A 15 54.89 -2.06 -34.59
CA VAL A 15 55.98 -3.02 -34.87
C VAL A 15 55.80 -4.30 -34.04
N SER A 16 55.83 -5.49 -34.67
CA SER A 16 56.67 -6.62 -34.22
C SER A 16 56.75 -7.73 -35.28
N HIS A 17 57.84 -8.51 -35.26
CA HIS A 17 58.23 -9.48 -36.28
C HIS A 17 57.95 -10.94 -35.89
N ARG A 18 57.60 -11.71 -36.94
CA ARG A 18 57.81 -13.15 -37.23
C ARG A 18 58.38 -14.14 -36.17
N HIS A 19 57.73 -15.32 -36.19
CA HIS A 19 58.28 -16.70 -36.15
C HIS A 19 58.74 -17.32 -34.83
N GLY A 20 58.32 -18.58 -34.63
CA GLY A 20 58.80 -19.49 -33.59
C GLY A 20 57.82 -20.63 -33.29
N GLN A 21 58.06 -21.83 -33.84
CA GLN A 21 57.59 -23.10 -33.25
C GLN A 21 58.44 -23.33 -31.97
N GLU A 22 58.14 -24.20 -30.99
CA GLU A 22 57.46 -25.48 -30.96
C GLU A 22 57.21 -25.86 -29.47
N GLY A 23 56.24 -26.71 -29.13
CA GLY A 23 56.05 -27.12 -27.72
C GLY A 23 54.80 -27.95 -27.44
N VAL A 24 54.98 -29.24 -27.21
CA VAL A 24 53.90 -30.21 -26.93
C VAL A 24 53.65 -30.35 -25.41
N GLY A 25 52.38 -30.28 -24.97
CA GLY A 25 52.07 -30.65 -23.58
C GLY A 25 50.71 -30.20 -22.99
N ALA A 26 49.73 -31.11 -23.04
CA ALA A 26 48.80 -31.42 -21.95
C ALA A 26 47.61 -30.48 -21.55
N ARG A 27 46.42 -31.11 -21.59
CA ARG A 27 45.25 -31.02 -20.66
C ARG A 27 44.11 -30.04 -20.97
N HIS A 28 42.90 -30.54 -20.68
CA HIS A 28 41.58 -29.94 -20.88
C HIS A 28 41.12 -29.11 -19.66
N MET A 29 40.14 -28.23 -19.93
CA MET A 29 39.14 -27.65 -19.00
C MET A 29 39.66 -26.84 -17.81
N ASP A 30 39.58 -25.52 -17.92
CA ASP A 30 38.63 -24.67 -17.16
C ASP A 30 39.09 -23.19 -17.22
N GLY A 31 38.16 -22.23 -17.36
CA GLY A 31 38.50 -20.81 -17.14
C GLY A 31 37.89 -19.75 -18.07
N ASN A 32 36.64 -19.37 -17.77
CA ASN A 32 36.14 -18.00 -17.76
C ASN A 32 35.91 -17.15 -19.04
N ASN A 33 34.82 -16.37 -18.95
CA ASN A 33 34.56 -15.07 -19.59
C ASN A 33 34.42 -15.00 -21.12
N HIS A 34 33.26 -15.47 -21.61
CA HIS A 34 32.63 -14.81 -22.76
C HIS A 34 31.65 -13.72 -22.28
N GLN A 35 32.13 -12.48 -22.39
CA GLN A 35 31.36 -11.24 -22.62
C GLN A 35 29.97 -11.11 -21.96
N TRP A 36 29.96 -10.64 -20.72
CA TRP A 36 28.78 -9.96 -20.16
C TRP A 36 28.64 -8.59 -20.82
N GLY A 37 27.86 -8.53 -21.91
CA GLY A 37 27.38 -7.27 -22.44
C GLY A 37 26.39 -6.65 -21.46
N GLY A 38 26.84 -5.65 -20.70
CA GLY A 38 26.03 -4.91 -19.73
C GLY A 38 24.99 -4.01 -20.38
N GLY A 39 24.02 -4.61 -21.09
CA GLY A 39 22.76 -3.95 -21.37
C GLY A 39 22.05 -3.73 -20.04
N TYR A 40 21.98 -2.47 -19.59
CA TYR A 40 21.00 -2.10 -18.59
C TYR A 40 19.64 -2.53 -19.14
N LEU A 41 19.02 -3.51 -18.50
CA LEU A 41 17.63 -3.79 -18.72
C LEU A 41 16.92 -2.51 -18.32
N ASP A 42 16.41 -1.77 -19.30
CA ASP A 42 15.69 -0.51 -19.08
C ASP A 42 14.30 -0.88 -18.55
N ILE A 43 14.29 -1.45 -17.35
CA ILE A 43 13.10 -1.64 -16.55
C ILE A 43 12.76 -0.25 -15.98
N CYS A 44 12.30 0.62 -16.88
CA CYS A 44 11.13 1.42 -16.60
C CYS A 44 10.03 0.45 -16.18
N THR A 45 10.11 0.01 -14.90
CA THR A 45 8.92 -0.35 -14.17
C THR A 45 8.22 0.99 -14.02
N ASP A 46 7.42 1.33 -15.02
CA ASP A 46 6.37 2.31 -14.86
C ASP A 46 5.47 1.74 -13.76
N LEU A 47 5.82 2.11 -12.54
CA LEU A 47 4.91 2.29 -11.42
C LEU A 47 4.01 3.51 -11.67
N GLU A 48 3.63 3.73 -12.94
CA GLU A 48 2.22 3.90 -13.29
C GLU A 48 1.39 2.70 -12.81
N VAL A 49 1.36 2.52 -11.48
CA VAL A 49 0.18 2.05 -10.78
C VAL A 49 -0.91 3.04 -11.18
N SER A 50 -1.65 2.63 -12.21
CA SER A 50 -2.51 3.46 -13.03
C SER A 50 -3.25 4.51 -12.18
N LYS A 51 -2.86 5.78 -12.31
CA LYS A 51 -3.53 6.94 -11.70
C LYS A 51 -4.92 7.22 -12.34
N LYS A 52 -5.59 6.20 -12.89
CA LYS A 52 -7.05 6.18 -13.05
C LYS A 52 -7.68 6.21 -11.67
N ASN A 53 -7.88 7.40 -11.12
CA ASN A 53 -8.81 7.74 -10.03
C ASN A 53 -9.11 6.55 -9.11
N SER A 54 -8.07 5.99 -8.47
CA SER A 54 -8.21 4.81 -7.62
C SER A 54 -8.85 5.26 -6.31
N ARG A 55 -10.17 5.40 -6.36
CA ARG A 55 -11.02 5.80 -5.23
C ARG A 55 -10.65 4.95 -4.03
N ASP A 56 -10.38 5.63 -2.91
CA ASP A 56 -9.87 4.97 -1.71
C ASP A 56 -10.88 3.89 -1.26
N PRO A 57 -10.49 2.60 -1.18
CA PRO A 57 -11.42 1.53 -0.83
C PRO A 57 -12.01 1.70 0.59
N ARG A 58 -11.39 2.51 1.45
CA ARG A 58 -11.91 2.87 2.77
C ARG A 58 -13.19 3.73 2.68
N LEU A 59 -13.44 4.39 1.54
CA LEU A 59 -14.69 5.13 1.28
C LEU A 59 -15.88 4.20 1.02
N ASP A 60 -15.64 2.98 0.56
CA ASP A 60 -16.71 1.98 0.39
C ASP A 60 -17.17 1.42 1.75
N GLU A 61 -16.28 1.34 2.73
CA GLU A 61 -16.60 0.98 4.11
C GLU A 61 -17.59 1.97 4.76
N LEU A 62 -17.50 3.25 4.39
CA LEU A 62 -18.47 4.28 4.80
C LEU A 62 -19.87 4.03 4.19
N ALA A 63 -19.91 3.50 2.96
CA ALA A 63 -21.16 3.10 2.32
C ALA A 63 -21.76 1.82 2.94
N ASP A 64 -20.94 0.81 3.23
CA ASP A 64 -21.34 -0.42 3.91
C ASP A 64 -21.88 -0.17 5.32
N MET A 65 -21.29 0.79 6.05
CA MET A 65 -21.77 1.24 7.35
C MET A 65 -23.11 2.00 7.27
N GLY A 66 -23.55 2.41 6.07
CA GLY A 66 -24.80 3.13 5.86
C GLY A 66 -24.73 4.62 6.22
N ILE A 67 -23.56 5.26 6.16
CA ILE A 67 -23.48 6.71 6.42
C ILE A 67 -24.19 7.49 5.30
N GLY A 68 -24.83 8.61 5.67
CA GLY A 68 -25.62 9.41 4.75
C GLY A 68 -24.82 9.95 3.56
N GLY A 69 -25.47 10.10 2.40
CA GLY A 69 -24.82 10.48 1.14
C GLY A 69 -23.96 11.73 1.20
N PHE A 70 -24.40 12.76 1.95
CA PHE A 70 -23.62 13.98 2.21
C PHE A 70 -22.25 13.70 2.84
N TRP A 71 -22.19 12.85 3.87
CA TRP A 71 -20.94 12.51 4.55
C TRP A 71 -20.01 11.69 3.64
N ARG A 72 -20.57 10.86 2.76
CA ARG A 72 -19.77 10.12 1.75
C ARG A 72 -19.20 11.06 0.69
N SER A 73 -19.97 12.04 0.21
CA SER A 73 -19.46 13.08 -0.70
C SER A 73 -18.33 13.85 -0.03
N LEU A 74 -18.56 14.36 1.19
CA LEU A 74 -17.54 15.09 1.94
C LEU A 74 -16.25 14.28 2.13
N ALA A 75 -16.34 12.97 2.35
CA ALA A 75 -15.18 12.07 2.46
C ALA A 75 -14.46 11.83 1.12
N ASP A 76 -15.20 11.81 0.00
CA ASP A 76 -14.65 11.77 -1.36
C ASP A 76 -13.92 13.08 -1.68
N ASP A 77 -14.51 14.22 -1.31
CA ASP A 77 -14.02 15.58 -1.57
C ASP A 77 -12.72 15.92 -0.81
N ILE A 78 -12.63 15.54 0.48
CA ILE A 78 -11.48 15.90 1.36
C ILE A 78 -10.52 14.73 1.63
N GLY A 79 -10.86 13.53 1.16
CA GLY A 79 -10.12 12.29 1.43
C GLY A 79 -10.43 11.68 2.79
N PHE A 80 -10.31 10.34 2.86
CA PHE A 80 -10.71 9.54 4.02
C PHE A 80 -10.05 9.98 5.34
N ASP A 81 -8.72 10.14 5.38
CA ASP A 81 -8.03 10.42 6.65
C ASP A 81 -8.38 11.79 7.23
N ALA A 82 -8.49 12.82 6.39
CA ALA A 82 -8.93 14.15 6.82
C ALA A 82 -10.40 14.12 7.29
N PHE A 83 -11.26 13.41 6.57
CA PHE A 83 -12.64 13.19 6.95
C PHE A 83 -12.77 12.52 8.33
N MET A 84 -11.96 11.50 8.62
CA MET A 84 -12.00 10.79 9.90
C MET A 84 -11.62 11.69 11.08
N VAL A 85 -10.63 12.58 10.91
CA VAL A 85 -10.26 13.58 11.93
C VAL A 85 -11.39 14.58 12.17
N VAL A 86 -11.96 15.15 11.10
CA VAL A 86 -13.07 16.11 11.17
C VAL A 86 -14.30 15.46 11.81
N TRP A 87 -14.68 14.27 11.36
CA TRP A 87 -15.86 13.57 11.84
C TRP A 87 -15.75 13.19 13.32
N ASN A 88 -14.59 12.68 13.77
CA ASN A 88 -14.35 12.41 15.18
C ASN A 88 -14.57 13.66 16.04
N SER A 89 -13.88 14.76 15.68
CA SER A 89 -14.01 16.06 16.38
C SER A 89 -15.45 16.57 16.44
N LEU A 90 -16.13 16.62 15.29
CA LEU A 90 -17.52 17.03 15.21
C LEU A 90 -18.44 16.17 16.07
N SER A 91 -18.24 14.84 16.10
CA SER A 91 -19.09 13.93 16.86
C SER A 91 -18.95 14.10 18.38
N CYS A 92 -17.76 14.49 18.87
CA CYS A 92 -17.52 14.80 20.28
C CYS A 92 -18.27 16.07 20.72
N HIS A 93 -18.33 17.08 19.86
CA HIS A 93 -18.96 18.37 20.18
C HIS A 93 -20.46 18.44 19.83
N ALA A 94 -20.99 17.52 19.02
CA ALA A 94 -22.38 17.47 18.57
C ALA A 94 -23.45 17.49 19.68
N SER A 95 -23.09 17.11 20.92
CA SER A 95 -24.04 17.02 22.04
C SER A 95 -24.21 18.32 22.84
N GLY A 96 -23.43 19.37 22.54
CA GLY A 96 -23.29 20.56 23.40
C GLY A 96 -23.81 21.90 22.87
N GLY A 97 -24.35 21.96 21.65
CA GLY A 97 -24.83 23.22 21.04
C GLY A 97 -26.27 23.57 21.42
N ASP A 98 -26.47 24.79 21.95
CA ASP A 98 -27.79 25.33 22.37
C ASP A 98 -28.34 26.37 21.37
N ASP A 99 -27.59 26.63 20.31
CA ASP A 99 -27.70 27.79 19.41
C ASP A 99 -28.88 27.70 18.40
N GLY A 100 -29.91 26.92 18.69
CA GLY A 100 -31.11 26.72 17.86
C GLY A 100 -30.91 25.96 16.53
N HIS A 101 -29.71 25.99 15.96
CA HIS A 101 -29.37 25.40 14.66
C HIS A 101 -28.70 24.02 14.79
N ARG A 102 -29.49 22.98 15.10
CA ARG A 102 -28.97 21.61 15.26
C ARG A 102 -28.83 20.88 13.92
N VAL A 103 -27.58 20.71 13.46
CA VAL A 103 -27.23 19.78 12.38
C VAL A 103 -27.09 18.37 12.95
N TYR A 104 -27.65 17.36 12.28
CA TYR A 104 -27.44 15.96 12.67
C TYR A 104 -26.03 15.49 12.29
N ILE A 105 -25.26 15.06 13.29
CA ILE A 105 -23.91 14.52 13.12
C ILE A 105 -23.94 13.04 13.53
N PRO A 106 -23.62 12.10 12.62
CA PRO A 106 -23.46 10.69 12.97
C PRO A 106 -22.40 10.52 14.08
N ARG A 107 -22.62 9.61 15.03
CA ARG A 107 -21.60 9.31 16.05
C ARG A 107 -20.42 8.56 15.44
N TYR A 108 -19.20 9.01 15.70
CA TYR A 108 -17.97 8.33 15.30
C TYR A 108 -17.87 6.90 15.86
N ASP A 109 -18.48 6.63 17.02
CA ASP A 109 -18.62 5.27 17.57
C ASP A 109 -19.32 4.28 16.64
N ALA A 110 -20.08 4.74 15.63
CA ALA A 110 -20.61 3.86 14.58
C ALA A 110 -19.47 3.23 13.77
N PHE A 111 -18.47 4.02 13.39
CA PHE A 111 -17.28 3.54 12.68
C PHE A 111 -16.43 2.61 13.55
N MET A 112 -16.17 2.97 14.81
CA MET A 112 -15.41 2.11 15.72
C MET A 112 -16.10 0.74 15.91
N ARG A 113 -17.43 0.73 16.06
CA ARG A 113 -18.22 -0.52 16.11
C ARG A 113 -18.17 -1.30 14.79
N TYR A 114 -18.25 -0.63 13.64
CA TYR A 114 -18.12 -1.27 12.33
C TYR A 114 -16.76 -1.95 12.17
N GLN A 115 -15.65 -1.22 12.38
CA GLN A 115 -14.29 -1.75 12.26
C GLN A 115 -14.05 -2.94 13.20
N ARG A 116 -14.45 -2.80 14.45
CA ARG A 116 -14.34 -3.85 15.46
C ARG A 116 -15.11 -5.11 15.08
N ASN A 117 -16.34 -4.98 14.58
CA ASN A 117 -17.13 -6.13 14.13
C ASN A 117 -16.50 -6.78 12.89
N ARG A 118 -16.03 -5.99 11.92
CA ARG A 118 -15.34 -6.48 10.72
C ARG A 118 -14.04 -7.22 11.06
N MET A 119 -13.25 -6.69 12.01
CA MET A 119 -12.05 -7.35 12.54
C MET A 119 -12.39 -8.68 13.22
N ILE A 120 -13.42 -8.73 14.07
CA ILE A 120 -13.88 -9.96 14.73
C ILE A 120 -14.25 -11.03 13.69
N LEU A 121 -15.02 -10.66 12.66
CA LEU A 121 -15.43 -11.57 11.60
C LEU A 121 -14.25 -12.05 10.74
N SER A 122 -13.33 -11.14 10.38
CA SER A 122 -12.10 -11.46 9.66
C SER A 122 -11.25 -12.48 10.41
N LEU A 123 -10.91 -12.21 11.68
CA LEU A 123 -10.12 -13.12 12.51
C LEU A 123 -10.83 -14.47 12.75
N SER A 124 -12.17 -14.46 12.87
CA SER A 124 -12.96 -15.69 12.97
C SER A 124 -12.92 -16.51 11.67
N SER A 125 -12.85 -15.87 10.50
CA SER A 125 -12.74 -16.56 9.20
C SER A 125 -11.38 -17.25 9.03
N THR A 126 -10.34 -16.70 9.65
CA THR A 126 -9.00 -17.32 9.77
C THR A 126 -8.95 -18.45 10.81
N GLY A 127 -10.06 -18.72 11.52
CA GLY A 127 -10.16 -19.83 12.48
C GLY A 127 -9.67 -19.53 13.90
N LEU A 128 -9.42 -18.27 14.26
CA LEU A 128 -9.03 -17.90 15.64
C LEU A 128 -10.19 -18.13 16.62
N LYS A 129 -9.87 -18.46 17.87
CA LYS A 129 -10.89 -18.66 18.92
C LYS A 129 -11.29 -17.31 19.52
N ALA A 130 -12.49 -17.23 20.09
CA ALA A 130 -13.03 -16.00 20.66
C ALA A 130 -12.21 -15.37 21.81
N ARG A 131 -11.26 -16.10 22.42
CA ARG A 131 -10.29 -15.55 23.38
C ARG A 131 -9.19 -14.77 22.65
N ASP A 132 -8.51 -15.43 21.72
CA ASP A 132 -7.44 -14.86 20.89
C ASP A 132 -7.95 -13.64 20.08
N ILE A 133 -9.17 -13.72 19.53
CA ILE A 133 -9.86 -12.59 18.88
C ILE A 133 -10.01 -11.40 19.84
N ARG A 134 -10.44 -11.64 21.08
CA ARG A 134 -10.62 -10.58 22.09
C ARG A 134 -9.31 -9.90 22.43
N GLU A 135 -8.24 -10.66 22.60
CA GLU A 135 -6.90 -10.13 22.88
C GLU A 135 -6.40 -9.28 21.71
N ARG A 136 -6.60 -9.74 20.47
CA ARG A 136 -6.24 -8.99 19.26
C ARG A 136 -7.03 -7.69 19.10
N VAL A 137 -8.33 -7.69 19.38
CA VAL A 137 -9.18 -6.48 19.34
C VAL A 137 -8.76 -5.45 20.41
N ILE A 138 -8.38 -5.91 21.61
CA ILE A 138 -7.86 -5.03 22.68
C ILE A 138 -6.48 -4.46 22.30
N SER A 139 -5.61 -5.27 21.70
CA SER A 139 -4.29 -4.84 21.21
C SER A 139 -4.39 -3.75 20.13
N ASP A 140 -5.12 -4.04 19.05
CA ASP A 140 -5.01 -3.25 17.82
C ASP A 140 -6.00 -2.08 17.78
N LEU A 141 -7.21 -2.26 18.31
CA LEU A 141 -8.27 -1.25 18.30
C LEU A 141 -8.49 -0.57 19.67
N ARG A 142 -7.84 -1.06 20.74
CA ARG A 142 -8.05 -0.60 22.13
C ARG A 142 -9.51 -0.70 22.61
N GLU A 143 -10.28 -1.59 21.97
CA GLU A 143 -11.71 -1.79 22.22
C GLU A 143 -11.94 -2.98 23.16
N HIS A 144 -12.71 -2.78 24.23
CA HIS A 144 -13.04 -3.85 25.17
C HIS A 144 -14.32 -4.59 24.77
N VAL A 145 -14.16 -5.86 24.37
CA VAL A 145 -15.27 -6.72 23.93
C VAL A 145 -15.43 -7.94 24.84
N SER A 146 -16.67 -8.36 25.08
CA SER A 146 -16.97 -9.60 25.80
C SER A 146 -16.93 -10.81 24.87
N ILE A 147 -16.49 -11.96 25.40
CA ILE A 147 -16.44 -13.23 24.64
C ILE A 147 -17.84 -13.62 24.15
N ASN A 148 -18.89 -13.32 24.92
CA ASN A 148 -20.28 -13.56 24.53
C ASN A 148 -20.72 -12.72 23.33
N HIS A 149 -20.25 -11.47 23.21
CA HIS A 149 -20.51 -10.62 22.04
C HIS A 149 -19.83 -11.17 20.79
N ILE A 150 -18.55 -11.59 20.90
CA ILE A 150 -17.80 -12.22 19.81
C ILE A 150 -18.51 -13.49 19.34
N ASN A 151 -18.85 -14.41 20.25
CA ASN A 151 -19.58 -15.63 19.93
C ASN A 151 -20.95 -15.36 19.28
N LYS A 152 -21.64 -14.29 19.70
CA LYS A 152 -22.91 -13.88 19.08
C LYS A 152 -22.72 -13.38 17.65
N LEU A 153 -21.74 -12.49 17.41
CA LEU A 153 -21.43 -11.97 16.08
C LEU A 153 -21.05 -13.09 15.10
N ILE A 154 -20.17 -14.01 15.51
CA ILE A 154 -19.76 -15.15 14.70
C ILE A 154 -21.00 -15.98 14.31
N ARG A 155 -21.81 -16.41 15.29
CA ARG A 155 -23.04 -17.19 15.03
C ARG A 155 -24.03 -16.48 14.11
N GLN A 156 -24.12 -15.15 14.15
CA GLN A 156 -25.02 -14.37 13.29
C GLN A 156 -24.53 -14.27 11.83
N HIS A 157 -23.23 -14.45 11.58
CA HIS A 157 -22.62 -14.32 10.25
C HIS A 157 -22.19 -15.64 9.61
N THR A 158 -22.03 -16.74 10.37
CA THR A 158 -21.75 -18.08 9.83
C THR A 158 -23.00 -18.79 9.29
N VAL A 159 -24.21 -18.29 9.57
CA VAL A 159 -25.50 -18.91 9.19
C VAL A 159 -26.13 -18.17 8.00
N LYS A 160 -25.30 -17.62 7.11
CA LYS A 160 -25.67 -16.97 5.84
C LYS A 160 -24.82 -17.54 4.72
#